data_AF-A0A5R8LBX2-F1
#
_entry.id   AF-A0A5R8LBX2-F1
#
_cell.length_a   1.000
_cell.length_b   1.000
_cell.length_c   1.000
_cell.angle_alpha   90.00
_cell.angle_beta   90.00
_cell.angle_gamma   90.00
#
_symmetry.space_group_name_H-M   'P 1'
#
loop_
_entity.id
_entity.type
_entity.pdbx_description
1 polymer ?
#
loop_
_entity_poly.entity_id
_entity_poly.type
_entity_poly.pdbx_seq_one_letter_code
_entity_poly.pdbx_strand_id
1 'polypeptide(L)'
;MNTTTASKGIVKTHIDGGTYRELAFAETRNRWGVAVTEWTTYKGQVVFQIHRVSAKGQMFAQGTFATEAEARTAANRLYRRDSH
;
A
#
# COMPACT_ATOMS: atom_id res chain seq x y z
N MET A 1 7.81 -6.07 20.28
CA MET A 1 7.25 -6.15 18.91
C MET A 1 6.55 -4.82 18.66
N ASN A 2 7.23 -3.88 17.98
CA ASN A 2 6.75 -2.50 17.84
C ASN A 2 6.90 -2.08 16.37
N THR A 3 5.91 -2.39 15.53
CA THR A 3 5.87 -2.01 14.11
C THR A 3 4.81 -0.95 13.90
N THR A 4 5.00 0.20 14.54
CA THR A 4 4.18 1.40 14.34
C THR A 4 5.09 2.54 13.96
N THR A 5 5.67 2.46 12.76
CA THR A 5 6.11 3.67 12.07
C THR A 5 5.06 3.95 10.99
N ALA A 6 3.93 4.52 11.43
CA ALA A 6 2.96 5.14 10.54
C ALA A 6 3.53 6.48 10.05
N SER A 7 4.63 6.43 9.29
CA SER A 7 5.06 7.58 8.51
C SER A 7 4.14 7.64 7.32
N LYS A 8 3.11 8.50 7.39
CA LYS A 8 2.39 8.96 6.20
C LYS A 8 3.44 9.46 5.21
N GLY A 9 3.77 8.65 4.21
CA GLY A 9 4.88 8.90 3.30
C GLY A 9 4.62 10.12 2.42
N ILE A 10 5.64 10.49 1.64
CA ILE A 10 5.59 11.58 0.66
C ILE A 10 4.40 11.38 -0.28
N VAL A 11 3.58 12.42 -0.44
CA VAL A 11 2.46 12.42 -1.38
C VAL A 11 3.01 12.52 -2.80
N LYS A 12 2.67 11.56 -3.66
CA LYS A 12 3.07 11.56 -5.07
C LYS A 12 1.86 11.83 -5.95
N THR A 13 1.99 12.79 -6.87
CA THR A 13 0.95 13.11 -7.85
C THR A 13 0.93 12.03 -8.93
N HIS A 14 -0.26 11.57 -9.28
CA HIS A 14 -0.48 10.59 -10.33
C HIS A 14 -0.91 11.29 -11.63
N ILE A 15 -0.70 10.62 -12.77
CA ILE A 15 -0.91 11.19 -14.12
C ILE A 15 -2.35 11.64 -14.35
N ASP A 16 -3.31 11.04 -13.67
CA ASP A 16 -4.74 11.38 -13.74
C ASP A 16 -5.15 12.55 -12.80
N GLY A 17 -4.19 13.21 -12.16
CA GLY A 17 -4.43 14.30 -11.22
C GLY A 17 -4.80 13.85 -9.80
N GLY A 18 -4.77 12.54 -9.52
CA GLY A 18 -4.89 12.03 -8.15
C GLY A 18 -3.59 12.17 -7.34
N THR A 19 -3.68 11.92 -6.03
CA THR A 19 -2.53 11.90 -5.13
C THR A 19 -2.45 10.57 -4.38
N TYR A 20 -1.26 9.99 -4.29
CA TYR A 20 -1.00 8.77 -3.55
C TYR A 20 -0.18 9.05 -2.31
N ARG A 21 -0.55 8.42 -1.19
CA ARG A 21 0.21 8.44 0.06
C ARG A 21 0.45 7.02 0.54
N GLU A 22 1.70 6.65 0.76
CA GLU A 22 2.03 5.38 1.40
C GLU A 22 1.69 5.45 2.90
N LEU A 23 1.01 4.42 3.41
CA LEU A 23 0.57 4.31 4.80
C LEU A 23 1.38 3.29 5.60
N ALA A 24 1.81 2.22 4.92
CA ALA A 24 2.60 1.14 5.49
C ALA A 24 3.29 0.37 4.38
N PHE A 25 4.51 -0.09 4.65
CA PHE A 25 5.26 -1.00 3.79
C PHE A 25 5.88 -2.12 4.63
N ALA A 26 5.81 -3.36 4.15
CA ALA A 26 6.43 -4.51 4.79
C ALA A 26 7.12 -5.39 3.74
N GLU A 27 8.43 -5.61 3.88
CA GLU A 27 9.21 -6.46 2.98
C GLU A 27 9.09 -7.95 3.36
N THR A 28 8.77 -8.80 2.38
CA THR A 28 8.68 -10.25 2.49
C THR A 28 10.03 -10.91 2.15
N ARG A 29 10.25 -12.14 2.64
CA ARG A 29 11.54 -12.87 2.49
C ARG A 29 11.96 -13.15 1.05
N ASN A 30 11.01 -13.19 0.12
CA ASN A 30 11.24 -13.43 -1.31
C ASN A 30 11.61 -12.16 -2.10
N ARG A 31 12.10 -11.09 -1.44
CA ARG A 31 12.46 -9.81 -2.08
C ARG A 31 11.27 -9.12 -2.77
N TRP A 32 10.07 -9.40 -2.29
CA TRP A 32 8.89 -8.59 -2.56
C TRP A 32 8.55 -7.82 -1.27
N GLY A 33 7.67 -6.85 -1.36
CA GLY A 33 7.05 -6.23 -0.20
C GLY A 33 5.57 -6.01 -0.47
N VAL A 34 4.85 -5.68 0.58
CA VAL A 34 3.43 -5.31 0.50
C VAL A 34 3.30 -3.89 1.04
N ALA A 35 2.76 -2.99 0.22
CA ALA A 35 2.47 -1.62 0.60
C ALA A 35 0.95 -1.39 0.69
N VAL A 36 0.53 -0.57 1.65
CA VAL A 36 -0.81 0.01 1.72
C VAL A 36 -0.69 1.47 1.34
N THR A 37 -1.50 1.92 0.40
CA THR A 37 -1.51 3.30 -0.08
C THR A 37 -2.92 3.88 -0.01
N GLU A 38 -3.01 5.14 0.41
CA GLU A 38 -4.19 5.99 0.27
C GLU A 38 -4.11 6.68 -1.09
N TRP A 39 -5.14 6.54 -1.92
CA TRP A 39 -5.25 7.24 -3.19
C TRP A 39 -6.44 8.19 -3.14
N THR A 40 -6.17 9.48 -3.32
CA THR A 40 -7.20 10.49 -3.53
C THR A 40 -7.31 10.74 -5.03
N THR A 41 -8.46 10.43 -5.61
CA THR A 41 -8.72 10.68 -7.04
C THR A 41 -8.86 12.19 -7.31
N TYR A 42 -8.78 12.59 -8.58
CA TYR A 42 -9.00 13.99 -8.98
C TYR A 42 -10.41 14.53 -8.62
N LYS A 43 -11.37 13.64 -8.36
CA LYS A 43 -12.73 13.99 -7.90
C LYS A 43 -12.84 14.13 -6.38
N GLY A 44 -11.72 14.01 -5.65
CA GLY A 44 -11.67 14.08 -4.18
C GLY A 44 -12.10 12.79 -3.48
N GLN A 45 -12.38 11.71 -4.21
CA GLN A 45 -12.70 10.41 -3.60
C GLN A 45 -11.42 9.77 -3.05
N VAL A 46 -11.45 9.36 -1.79
CA VAL A 46 -10.36 8.59 -1.17
C VAL A 46 -10.68 7.10 -1.26
N VAL A 47 -9.73 6.33 -1.77
CA VAL A 47 -9.74 4.86 -1.76
C VAL A 47 -8.41 4.33 -1.25
N PHE A 48 -8.41 3.11 -0.73
CA PHE A 48 -7.21 2.48 -0.20
C PHE A 48 -6.81 1.33 -1.11
N GLN A 49 -5.54 1.28 -1.49
CA GLN A 49 -5.01 0.24 -2.37
C GLN A 49 -3.91 -0.54 -1.67
N ILE A 50 -3.83 -1.82 -2.00
CA ILE A 50 -2.70 -2.66 -1.62
C ILE A 50 -1.85 -2.93 -2.87
N HIS A 51 -0.54 -2.82 -2.71
CA HIS A 51 0.43 -3.05 -3.76
C HIS A 51 1.38 -4.17 -3.36
N ARG A 52 1.69 -5.08 -4.28
CA ARG A 52 2.95 -5.82 -4.21
C ARG A 52 4.05 -4.95 -4.77
N VAL A 53 5.15 -4.85 -4.05
CA VAL A 53 6.32 -4.07 -4.42
C VAL A 53 7.45 -5.03 -4.71
N SER A 54 8.10 -4.95 -5.87
CA SER A 54 9.31 -5.74 -6.14
C SER A 54 10.51 -5.14 -5.42
N ALA A 55 11.60 -5.90 -5.24
CA ALA A 55 12.87 -5.36 -4.72
C ALA A 55 13.46 -4.21 -5.56
N LYS A 56 13.01 -4.04 -6.81
CA LYS A 56 13.39 -2.88 -7.65
C LYS A 56 12.50 -1.66 -7.41
N GLY A 57 11.58 -1.71 -6.45
CA GLY A 57 10.64 -0.63 -6.13
C GLY A 57 9.43 -0.54 -7.08
N GLN A 58 9.19 -1.55 -7.92
CA GLN A 58 8.02 -1.54 -8.82
C GLN A 58 6.76 -1.95 -8.06
N MET A 59 5.71 -1.15 -8.13
CA MET A 59 4.44 -1.39 -7.45
C MET A 59 3.40 -1.98 -8.40
N PHE A 60 2.71 -3.03 -7.96
CA PHE A 60 1.65 -3.72 -8.69
C PHE A 60 0.40 -3.75 -7.82
N ALA A 61 -0.68 -3.10 -8.28
CA ALA A 61 -1.94 -3.06 -7.54
C ALA A 61 -2.54 -4.47 -7.46
N GLN A 62 -2.95 -4.88 -6.25
CA GLN A 62 -3.58 -6.19 -6.02
C GLN A 62 -5.05 -6.05 -5.59
N GLY A 63 -5.45 -4.89 -5.06
CA GLY A 63 -6.81 -4.67 -4.60
C GLY A 63 -7.08 -3.22 -4.20
N THR A 64 -8.34 -2.83 -4.29
CA THR A 64 -8.86 -1.52 -3.87
C THR A 64 -9.95 -1.74 -2.82
N PHE A 65 -9.94 -0.93 -1.76
CA PHE A 65 -10.80 -1.05 -0.59
C PHE A 65 -11.37 0.32 -0.22
N ALA A 66 -12.54 0.31 0.42
CA ALA A 66 -13.21 1.51 0.88
C ALA A 66 -12.55 2.08 2.14
N THR A 67 -11.97 1.23 2.99
CA THR A 67 -11.38 1.64 4.27
C THR A 67 -9.92 1.20 4.45
N GLU A 68 -9.17 1.96 5.24
CA GLU A 68 -7.80 1.63 5.61
C GLU A 68 -7.71 0.30 6.38
N ALA A 69 -8.67 0.02 7.27
CA ALA A 69 -8.68 -1.19 8.09
C ALA A 69 -8.82 -2.47 7.24
N GLU A 70 -9.68 -2.43 6.21
CA GLU A 70 -9.82 -3.52 5.25
C GLU A 70 -8.54 -3.71 4.44
N ALA A 71 -7.98 -2.61 3.92
CA ALA A 71 -6.73 -2.65 3.15
C ALA A 71 -5.57 -3.21 3.98
N ARG A 72 -5.43 -2.80 5.25
CA ARG A 72 -4.43 -3.35 6.18
C ARG A 72 -4.65 -4.83 6.48
N THR A 73 -5.90 -5.24 6.68
CA THR A 73 -6.24 -6.65 6.92
C THR A 73 -5.87 -7.51 5.71
N ALA A 74 -6.19 -7.05 4.49
CA ALA A 74 -5.83 -7.72 3.25
C ALA A 74 -4.32 -7.74 3.03
N ALA A 75 -3.63 -6.62 3.26
CA ALA A 75 -2.18 -6.53 3.15
C ALA A 75 -1.46 -7.49 4.12
N ASN A 76 -1.92 -7.58 5.37
CA ASN A 76 -1.39 -8.53 6.35
C ASN A 76 -1.59 -9.99 5.93
N ARG A 77 -2.74 -10.33 5.34
CA ARG A 77 -2.99 -11.67 4.79
C ARG A 77 -2.04 -11.97 3.62
N LEU A 78 -1.88 -11.01 2.71
CA LEU A 78 -0.98 -11.13 1.56
C LEU A 78 0.47 -11.29 2.00
N TYR A 79 0.92 -10.46 2.95
CA TYR A 79 2.25 -10.52 3.54
C TYR A 79 2.54 -11.88 4.15
N ARG A 80 1.61 -12.46 4.93
CA ARG A 80 1.77 -13.79 5.51
C ARG A 80 1.88 -14.89 4.46
N ARG A 81 1.08 -14.81 3.39
CA ARG A 81 1.12 -15.77 2.28
C ARG A 81 2.45 -15.76 1.55
N ASP A 82 3.00 -14.58 1.27
CA ASP A 82 4.25 -14.43 0.52
C ASP A 82 5.52 -14.53 1.41
N SER A 83 5.35 -14.60 2.74
CA SER A 83 6.46 -14.75 3.71
C SER A 83 6.75 -16.20 4.14
N HIS A 84 5.82 -17.12 3.85
CA HIS A 84 5.98 -18.56 4.04
C HIS A 84 6.55 -19.20 2.78
#